data_AF-A0A0J5JXX3-F1
#
_entry.id   AF-A0A0J5JXX3-F1
#
_cell.length_a   1.000
_cell.length_b   1.000
_cell.length_c   1.000
_cell.angle_alpha   90.00
_cell.angle_beta   90.00
_cell.angle_gamma   90.00
#
_symmetry.space_group_name_H-M   'P 1'
#
loop_
_entity.id
_entity.type
_entity.pdbx_description
1 polymer ?
#
loop_
_entity_poly.entity_id
_entity_poly.type
_entity_poly.pdbx_seq_one_letter_code
_entity_poly.pdbx_strand_id
1 'polypeptide(L)'
;MVVLFGSGCNNMDVFSAEQCEQNWAICIINDSQVVNLSGSKVKVAILDSGINSELEILQNKIKETYNTIEKSSVTNDEYGHGTMVASIIAANPNSHTIIGVNPNVEIYDVQVLNHRGGGRIEDLVEGIKWSINKNVDIINMSFGYPKDDPRLKEVIELALSKNIIIVASAGNTLGLSTEYPAKYKGVYSISAVEQNLNNYKLAAKGKIDFVAPGVNIPVINHEGEKLFESGTSLSTAYATGIISVVKSSTKTNKEIKIVSKNIGDKEKFGKGLLKIK
;
A
#
# COMPACT_ATOMS: atom_id res chain seq x y z
N MET A 1 -12.71 -7.87 -49.31
CA MET A 1 -13.67 -7.51 -48.24
C MET A 1 -12.94 -7.66 -46.92
N VAL A 2 -12.33 -6.58 -46.46
CA VAL A 2 -11.56 -6.54 -45.20
C VAL A 2 -12.55 -6.15 -44.11
N VAL A 3 -12.78 -7.05 -43.16
CA VAL A 3 -13.62 -6.78 -41.98
C VAL A 3 -12.74 -6.06 -40.95
N LEU A 4 -13.03 -4.78 -40.75
CA LEU A 4 -12.56 -3.97 -39.63
C LEU A 4 -13.22 -4.49 -38.36
N PHE A 5 -12.44 -4.99 -37.39
CA PHE A 5 -12.93 -5.16 -36.02
C PHE A 5 -12.66 -3.88 -35.24
N GLY A 6 -13.77 -3.24 -34.87
CA GLY A 6 -13.82 -2.02 -34.08
C GLY A 6 -13.39 -2.24 -32.62
N SER A 7 -12.88 -1.15 -32.08
CA SER A 7 -12.59 -0.85 -30.69
C SER A 7 -13.78 -1.11 -29.75
N GLY A 8 -13.52 -1.77 -28.62
CA GLY A 8 -14.44 -1.81 -27.48
C GLY A 8 -14.13 -2.92 -26.47
N CYS A 9 -13.90 -2.53 -25.21
CA CYS A 9 -13.65 -3.33 -24.00
C CYS A 9 -12.18 -3.60 -23.63
N ASN A 10 -11.53 -2.60 -23.01
CA ASN A 10 -10.29 -2.76 -22.25
C ASN A 10 -10.57 -3.43 -20.88
N ASN A 11 -11.05 -4.67 -20.88
CA ASN A 11 -10.86 -5.54 -19.72
C ASN A 11 -9.44 -6.10 -19.84
N MET A 12 -8.46 -5.47 -19.21
CA MET A 12 -7.18 -6.15 -19.00
C MET A 12 -7.45 -7.26 -17.99
N ASP A 13 -7.16 -8.50 -18.35
CA ASP A 13 -7.02 -9.60 -17.39
C ASP A 13 -5.73 -9.35 -16.59
N VAL A 14 -5.83 -8.48 -15.59
CA VAL A 14 -4.70 -7.97 -14.80
C VAL A 14 -4.09 -9.08 -13.94
N PHE A 15 -4.86 -10.09 -13.56
CA PHE A 15 -4.44 -11.18 -12.68
C PHE A 15 -4.67 -12.55 -13.34
N SER A 16 -3.79 -12.90 -14.27
CA SER A 16 -3.80 -14.21 -14.93
C SER A 16 -3.52 -15.35 -13.95
N ALA A 17 -3.89 -16.58 -14.32
CA ALA A 17 -3.56 -17.77 -13.54
C ALA A 17 -2.05 -17.90 -13.28
N GLU A 18 -1.21 -17.50 -14.25
CA GLU A 18 0.25 -17.51 -14.13
C GLU A 18 0.76 -16.54 -13.06
N GLN A 19 0.23 -15.31 -13.00
CA GLN A 19 0.59 -14.35 -11.94
C GLN A 19 0.15 -14.85 -10.56
N CYS A 20 -0.94 -15.60 -10.53
CA CYS A 20 -1.43 -16.27 -9.35
C CYS A 20 -0.46 -17.34 -8.82
N GLU A 21 0.11 -18.14 -9.73
CA GLU A 21 1.15 -19.13 -9.39
C GLU A 21 2.45 -18.46 -8.93
N GLN A 22 2.81 -17.33 -9.53
CA GLN A 22 4.03 -16.59 -9.19
C GLN A 22 3.90 -15.74 -7.91
N ASN A 23 2.68 -15.40 -7.51
CA ASN A 23 2.38 -14.59 -6.33
C ASN A 23 1.03 -14.97 -5.70
N TRP A 24 1.08 -15.87 -4.73
CA TRP A 24 -0.08 -16.37 -4.00
C TRP A 24 -0.95 -15.25 -3.39
N ALA A 25 -0.34 -14.13 -3.03
CA ALA A 25 -1.02 -13.01 -2.38
C ALA A 25 -2.09 -12.40 -3.28
N ILE A 26 -1.80 -12.30 -4.58
CA ILE A 26 -2.75 -11.80 -5.59
C ILE A 26 -3.97 -12.71 -5.68
N CYS A 27 -3.78 -14.03 -5.63
CA CYS A 27 -4.90 -14.98 -5.69
C CYS A 27 -5.86 -14.81 -4.52
N ILE A 28 -5.33 -14.67 -3.30
CA ILE A 28 -6.20 -14.69 -2.13
C ILE A 28 -6.91 -13.37 -1.90
N ILE A 29 -6.49 -12.28 -2.55
CA ILE A 29 -7.15 -10.97 -2.45
C ILE A 29 -8.19 -10.74 -3.55
N ASN A 30 -8.14 -11.49 -4.67
CA ASN A 30 -9.07 -11.32 -5.80
C ASN A 30 -9.89 -12.59 -6.06
N ASP A 31 -11.21 -12.54 -5.88
CA ASP A 31 -12.07 -13.71 -6.12
C ASP A 31 -12.48 -13.90 -7.60
N SER A 32 -12.36 -12.87 -8.44
CA SER A 32 -12.96 -12.86 -9.79
C SER A 32 -11.97 -13.01 -10.94
N GLN A 33 -10.65 -13.12 -10.69
CA GLN A 33 -9.52 -13.08 -11.66
C GLN A 33 -9.49 -11.84 -12.58
N VAL A 34 -10.58 -11.08 -12.69
CA VAL A 34 -10.72 -9.89 -13.52
C VAL A 34 -10.93 -8.68 -12.61
N VAL A 35 -9.92 -7.81 -12.54
CA VAL A 35 -10.04 -6.54 -11.83
C VAL A 35 -10.15 -5.40 -12.82
N ASN A 36 -11.28 -4.68 -12.75
CA ASN A 36 -11.50 -3.54 -13.60
C ASN A 36 -10.70 -2.33 -13.10
N LEU A 37 -9.57 -2.06 -13.74
CA LEU A 37 -8.71 -0.90 -13.46
C LEU A 37 -9.03 0.34 -14.30
N SER A 38 -10.09 0.31 -15.13
CA SER A 38 -10.48 1.43 -16.00
C SER A 38 -11.14 2.62 -15.25
N GLY A 39 -11.17 2.57 -13.91
CA GLY A 39 -11.65 3.64 -13.06
C GLY A 39 -10.75 4.89 -13.08
N SER A 40 -11.15 5.92 -12.32
CA SER A 40 -10.33 7.13 -12.17
C SER A 40 -9.01 6.82 -11.50
N LYS A 41 -7.92 7.47 -11.93
CA LYS A 41 -6.62 7.35 -11.28
C LYS A 41 -6.71 7.84 -9.83
N VAL A 42 -6.29 6.99 -8.90
CA VAL A 42 -6.23 7.27 -7.47
C VAL A 42 -4.84 7.78 -7.12
N LYS A 43 -4.76 8.88 -6.37
CA LYS A 43 -3.50 9.45 -5.90
C LYS A 43 -3.07 8.80 -4.59
N VAL A 44 -1.93 8.10 -4.61
CA VAL A 44 -1.40 7.41 -3.43
C VAL A 44 -0.09 8.06 -3.01
N ALA A 45 -0.07 8.67 -1.83
CA ALA A 45 1.19 9.06 -1.20
C ALA A 45 1.81 7.86 -0.48
N ILE A 46 3.04 7.54 -0.82
CA ILE A 46 3.85 6.54 -0.12
C ILE A 46 4.84 7.32 0.73
N LEU A 47 4.60 7.36 2.04
CA LEU A 47 5.54 7.94 2.99
C LEU A 47 6.47 6.80 3.40
N ASP A 48 7.74 6.85 3.02
CA ASP A 48 8.69 5.77 3.25
C ASP A 48 10.15 6.26 3.09
N SER A 49 11.08 5.40 2.69
CA SER A 49 12.50 5.73 2.45
C SER A 49 12.81 6.39 1.10
N GLY A 50 11.79 6.73 0.31
CA GLY A 50 11.92 7.14 -1.10
C GLY A 50 11.59 5.99 -2.03
N ILE A 51 11.61 6.22 -3.35
CA ILE A 51 11.38 5.18 -4.36
C ILE A 51 12.42 5.29 -5.49
N ASN A 52 13.04 4.18 -5.89
CA ASN A 52 13.80 4.12 -7.13
C ASN A 52 12.86 4.17 -8.35
N SER A 53 12.63 5.39 -8.84
CA SER A 53 11.75 5.65 -9.99
C SER A 53 12.32 5.26 -11.35
N GLU A 54 13.61 4.89 -11.42
CA GLU A 54 14.28 4.50 -12.67
C GLU A 54 13.95 3.05 -13.08
N LEU A 55 13.39 2.25 -12.18
CA LEU A 55 12.97 0.89 -12.47
C LEU A 55 11.82 0.86 -13.48
N GLU A 56 11.94 0.03 -14.51
CA GLU A 56 10.94 -0.12 -15.58
C GLU A 56 9.54 -0.47 -15.03
N ILE A 57 9.49 -1.29 -13.96
CA ILE A 57 8.23 -1.65 -13.29
C ILE A 57 7.49 -0.44 -12.70
N LEU A 58 8.16 0.68 -12.43
CA LEU A 58 7.58 1.91 -11.87
C LEU A 58 7.57 3.07 -12.88
N GLN A 59 7.91 2.80 -14.14
CA GLN A 59 7.93 3.80 -15.19
C GLN A 59 6.55 4.49 -15.31
N ASN A 60 6.57 5.83 -15.32
CA ASN A 60 5.41 6.71 -15.39
C ASN A 60 4.41 6.58 -14.21
N LYS A 61 4.80 5.98 -13.08
CA LYS A 61 3.97 5.92 -11.86
C LYS A 61 4.16 7.10 -10.94
N ILE A 62 5.41 7.58 -10.82
CA ILE A 62 5.76 8.65 -9.90
C ILE A 62 5.32 9.98 -10.49
N LYS A 63 4.39 10.65 -9.81
CA LYS A 63 3.80 11.91 -10.24
C LYS A 63 4.53 13.12 -9.68
N GLU A 64 4.78 13.10 -8.37
CA GLU A 64 5.53 14.13 -7.66
C GLU A 64 6.30 13.48 -6.50
N THR A 65 7.42 14.09 -6.14
CA THR A 65 8.35 13.59 -5.13
C THR A 65 8.65 14.67 -4.10
N TYR A 66 8.85 14.27 -2.85
CA TYR A 66 9.27 15.18 -1.80
C TYR A 66 10.09 14.47 -0.73
N ASN A 67 11.29 14.97 -0.48
CA ASN A 67 12.16 14.55 0.60
C ASN A 67 12.08 15.55 1.73
N THR A 68 11.48 15.12 2.84
CA THR A 68 11.27 15.94 4.04
C THR A 68 12.55 16.14 4.85
N ILE A 69 13.49 15.19 4.75
CA ILE A 69 14.78 15.19 5.46
C ILE A 69 15.67 16.30 4.89
N GLU A 70 15.79 16.34 3.56
CA GLU A 70 16.61 17.31 2.82
C GLU A 70 15.81 18.55 2.35
N LYS A 71 14.49 18.56 2.59
CA LYS A 71 13.56 19.61 2.17
C LYS A 71 13.65 19.94 0.68
N SER A 72 13.69 18.90 -0.15
CA SER A 72 13.86 19.02 -1.59
C SER A 72 12.85 18.15 -2.34
N SER A 73 12.73 18.35 -3.66
CA SER A 73 11.93 17.46 -4.52
C SER A 73 12.69 16.21 -4.95
N VAL A 74 13.91 15.97 -4.45
CA VAL A 74 14.73 14.82 -4.83
C VAL A 74 14.66 13.79 -3.72
N THR A 75 14.05 12.64 -4.02
CA THR A 75 14.03 11.46 -3.17
C THR A 75 15.11 10.48 -3.63
N ASN A 76 15.66 9.71 -2.69
CA ASN A 76 16.62 8.66 -2.98
C ASN A 76 16.40 7.47 -2.04
N ASP A 77 16.09 6.30 -2.61
CA ASP A 77 15.77 5.10 -1.82
C ASP A 77 17.00 4.22 -1.55
N GLU A 78 17.94 4.74 -0.76
CA GLU A 78 19.14 3.98 -0.36
C GLU A 78 18.83 2.82 0.61
N TYR A 79 17.66 2.87 1.26
CA TYR A 79 17.23 1.81 2.18
C TYR A 79 16.48 0.68 1.44
N GLY A 80 15.80 1.01 0.34
CA GLY A 80 15.13 0.07 -0.56
C GLY A 80 13.70 -0.31 -0.19
N HIS A 81 13.24 0.01 1.02
CA HIS A 81 11.92 -0.41 1.51
C HIS A 81 10.77 0.29 0.79
N GLY A 82 10.88 1.58 0.50
CA GLY A 82 9.86 2.32 -0.23
C GLY A 82 9.66 1.80 -1.65
N THR A 83 10.72 1.37 -2.33
CA THR A 83 10.63 0.69 -3.63
C THR A 83 9.89 -0.64 -3.53
N MET A 84 10.18 -1.46 -2.51
CA MET A 84 9.44 -2.72 -2.28
C MET A 84 7.94 -2.46 -2.07
N VAL A 85 7.59 -1.45 -1.27
CA VAL A 85 6.20 -1.03 -1.04
C VAL A 85 5.53 -0.57 -2.34
N ALA A 86 6.19 0.29 -3.12
CA ALA A 86 5.69 0.78 -4.40
C ALA A 86 5.49 -0.36 -5.42
N SER A 87 6.38 -1.35 -5.42
CA SER A 87 6.29 -2.51 -6.31
C SER A 87 5.01 -3.32 -6.07
N ILE A 88 4.61 -3.52 -4.81
CA ILE A 88 3.35 -4.20 -4.47
C ILE A 88 2.14 -3.36 -4.89
N ILE A 89 2.18 -2.04 -4.71
CA ILE A 89 1.03 -1.18 -4.97
C ILE A 89 0.80 -1.02 -6.48
N ALA A 90 1.85 -0.71 -7.25
CA ALA A 90 1.69 -0.10 -8.57
C ALA A 90 2.60 -0.65 -9.68
N ALA A 91 3.37 -1.72 -9.45
CA ALA A 91 4.24 -2.26 -10.49
C ALA A 91 3.46 -2.54 -11.78
N ASN A 92 4.00 -2.06 -12.90
CA ASN A 92 3.48 -2.33 -14.23
C ASN A 92 3.41 -3.85 -14.48
N PRO A 93 2.40 -4.33 -15.24
CA PRO A 93 2.39 -5.72 -15.68
C PRO A 93 3.67 -6.05 -16.45
N ASN A 94 4.39 -7.08 -16.04
CA ASN A 94 5.55 -7.61 -16.75
C ASN A 94 5.54 -9.14 -16.61
N SER A 95 5.78 -9.86 -17.71
CA SER A 95 5.78 -11.33 -17.75
C SER A 95 6.91 -11.98 -16.95
N HIS A 96 7.93 -11.21 -16.55
CA HIS A 96 9.13 -11.71 -15.87
C HIS A 96 9.25 -11.30 -14.41
N THR A 97 8.37 -10.40 -13.91
CA THR A 97 8.44 -9.88 -12.53
C THR A 97 7.07 -9.95 -11.84
N ILE A 98 6.84 -9.10 -10.83
CA ILE A 98 5.55 -9.01 -10.14
C ILE A 98 4.66 -7.95 -10.80
N ILE A 99 3.35 -8.11 -10.67
CA ILE A 99 2.38 -7.06 -10.96
C ILE A 99 1.90 -6.40 -9.66
N GLY A 100 1.75 -5.08 -9.68
CA GLY A 100 1.15 -4.35 -8.57
C GLY A 100 -0.35 -4.62 -8.46
N VAL A 101 -0.91 -4.39 -7.27
CA VAL A 101 -2.35 -4.57 -7.03
C VAL A 101 -3.19 -3.57 -7.83
N ASN A 102 -2.71 -2.34 -8.00
CA ASN A 102 -3.32 -1.33 -8.85
C ASN A 102 -2.27 -0.56 -9.66
N PRO A 103 -1.87 -1.08 -10.83
CA PRO A 103 -0.95 -0.38 -11.72
C PRO A 103 -1.49 0.95 -12.26
N ASN A 104 -2.77 1.32 -12.08
CA ASN A 104 -3.33 2.57 -12.61
C ASN A 104 -3.30 3.75 -11.61
N VAL A 105 -2.64 3.61 -10.45
CA VAL A 105 -2.49 4.72 -9.48
C VAL A 105 -1.47 5.77 -9.95
N GLU A 106 -1.58 6.97 -9.39
CA GLU A 106 -0.51 7.98 -9.41
C GLU A 106 0.18 7.97 -8.05
N ILE A 107 1.49 7.68 -8.04
CA ILE A 107 2.29 7.68 -6.82
C ILE A 107 2.84 9.07 -6.52
N TYR A 108 2.70 9.49 -5.27
CA TYR A 108 3.39 10.63 -4.71
C TYR A 108 4.44 10.08 -3.74
N ASP A 109 5.72 10.15 -4.13
CA ASP A 109 6.84 9.62 -3.34
C ASP A 109 7.23 10.62 -2.25
N VAL A 110 7.11 10.23 -0.99
CA VAL A 110 7.40 11.12 0.14
C VAL A 110 8.44 10.47 1.04
N GLN A 111 9.69 10.88 0.90
CA GLN A 111 10.77 10.37 1.72
C GLN A 111 10.73 11.01 3.11
N VAL A 112 10.42 10.18 4.11
CA VAL A 112 10.38 10.52 5.55
C VAL A 112 11.30 9.61 6.38
N LEU A 113 11.83 8.53 5.77
CA LEU A 113 12.80 7.63 6.38
C LEU A 113 14.18 7.80 5.72
N ASN A 114 15.24 7.71 6.51
CA ASN A 114 16.61 7.78 6.05
C ASN A 114 17.11 6.43 5.52
N HIS A 115 18.38 6.38 5.08
CA HIS A 115 19.06 5.19 4.55
C HIS A 115 19.14 3.98 5.52
N ARG A 116 18.72 4.13 6.78
CA ARG A 116 18.64 3.05 7.78
C ARG A 116 17.20 2.68 8.16
N GLY A 117 16.20 3.22 7.45
CA GLY A 117 14.78 3.03 7.75
C GLY A 117 14.28 3.82 8.95
N GLY A 118 15.06 4.76 9.50
CA GLY A 118 14.65 5.61 10.62
C GLY A 118 14.12 6.96 10.16
N GLY A 119 13.04 7.45 10.74
CA GLY A 119 12.48 8.76 10.44
C GLY A 119 12.11 9.54 11.70
N ARG A 120 12.26 10.87 11.68
CA ARG A 120 11.83 11.72 12.79
C ARG A 120 10.35 12.04 12.67
N ILE A 121 9.68 12.27 13.81
CA ILE A 121 8.25 12.62 13.80
C ILE A 121 8.01 13.94 13.05
N GLU A 122 8.94 14.89 13.12
CA GLU A 122 8.86 16.17 12.42
C GLU A 122 8.79 15.97 10.90
N ASP A 123 9.64 15.09 10.37
CA ASP A 123 9.71 14.75 8.94
C ASP A 123 8.42 14.07 8.48
N LEU A 124 7.90 13.13 9.28
CA LEU A 124 6.61 12.49 9.03
C LEU A 124 5.46 13.50 9.02
N VAL A 125 5.39 14.39 10.01
CA VAL A 125 4.34 15.42 10.09
C VAL A 125 4.39 16.34 8.87
N GLU A 126 5.58 16.74 8.43
CA GLU A 126 5.80 17.54 7.22
C GLU A 126 5.36 16.79 5.96
N GLY A 127 5.71 15.50 5.85
CA GLY A 127 5.28 14.63 4.76
C GLY A 127 3.76 14.50 4.66
N ILE A 128 3.06 14.28 5.77
CA ILE A 128 1.59 14.19 5.79
C ILE A 128 0.97 15.54 5.37
N LYS A 129 1.50 16.67 5.86
CA LYS A 129 1.04 18.01 5.43
C LYS A 129 1.23 18.22 3.93
N TRP A 130 2.38 17.82 3.39
CA TRP A 130 2.64 17.90 1.97
C TRP A 130 1.63 17.04 1.17
N SER A 131 1.38 15.80 1.60
CA SER A 131 0.38 14.93 0.97
C SER A 131 -1.04 15.51 1.03
N ILE A 132 -1.44 16.14 2.14
CA ILE A 132 -2.70 16.88 2.25
C ILE A 132 -2.76 18.00 1.19
N ASN A 133 -1.69 18.78 1.06
CA ASN A 133 -1.62 19.89 0.10
C ASN A 133 -1.68 19.40 -1.36
N LYS A 134 -1.18 18.19 -1.64
CA LYS A 134 -1.31 17.55 -2.96
C LYS A 134 -2.66 16.91 -3.22
N ASN A 135 -3.57 16.97 -2.23
CA ASN A 135 -4.91 16.42 -2.29
C ASN A 135 -4.88 14.95 -2.73
N VAL A 136 -4.01 14.16 -2.09
CA VAL A 136 -3.93 12.73 -2.35
C VAL A 136 -5.15 12.02 -1.79
N ASP A 137 -5.45 10.85 -2.34
CA ASP A 137 -6.60 10.06 -1.95
C ASP A 137 -6.29 9.10 -0.79
N ILE A 138 -5.06 8.58 -0.77
CA ILE A 138 -4.58 7.58 0.18
C ILE A 138 -3.18 7.95 0.63
N ILE A 139 -2.89 7.82 1.92
CA ILE A 139 -1.56 7.88 2.54
C ILE A 139 -1.22 6.47 3.04
N ASN A 140 -0.14 5.90 2.51
CA ASN A 140 0.44 4.64 2.96
C ASN A 140 1.63 4.91 3.87
N MET A 141 1.61 4.33 5.08
CA MET A 141 2.73 4.34 6.03
C MET A 141 3.06 2.91 6.44
N SER A 142 4.03 2.31 5.75
CA SER A 142 4.46 0.93 5.96
C SER A 142 5.47 0.79 7.11
N PHE A 143 5.39 1.64 8.13
CA PHE A 143 6.27 1.71 9.30
C PHE A 143 5.50 2.27 10.50
N GLY A 144 6.10 2.23 11.68
CA GLY A 144 5.47 2.70 12.91
C GLY A 144 6.43 3.18 13.99
N TYR A 145 5.86 3.83 14.99
CA TYR A 145 6.53 4.30 16.21
C TYR A 145 5.90 3.68 17.45
N PRO A 146 6.70 3.35 18.48
CA PRO A 146 6.18 2.75 19.70
C PRO A 146 5.40 3.74 20.60
N LYS A 147 5.63 5.05 20.44
CA LYS A 147 5.09 6.11 21.31
C LYS A 147 4.17 7.04 20.53
N ASP A 148 3.13 7.52 21.22
CA ASP A 148 2.24 8.58 20.74
C ASP A 148 3.02 9.90 20.62
N ASP A 149 2.63 10.74 19.66
CA ASP A 149 3.10 12.12 19.53
C ASP A 149 1.91 13.02 19.18
N PRO A 150 1.58 14.03 20.01
CA PRO A 150 0.45 14.92 19.76
C PRO A 150 0.46 15.60 18.38
N ARG A 151 1.64 15.93 17.85
CA ARG A 151 1.79 16.60 16.54
C ARG A 151 1.44 15.64 15.40
N LEU A 152 1.83 14.37 15.54
CA LEU A 152 1.45 13.33 14.59
C LEU A 152 -0.05 13.07 14.65
N LYS A 153 -0.63 12.99 15.85
CA LYS A 153 -2.07 12.80 16.02
C LYS A 153 -2.87 13.93 15.37
N GLU A 154 -2.49 15.19 15.61
CA GLU A 154 -3.16 16.36 15.03
C GLU A 154 -3.17 16.33 13.50
N VAL A 155 -2.02 16.04 12.86
CA VAL A 155 -1.95 16.02 11.40
C VAL A 155 -2.70 14.81 10.79
N ILE A 156 -2.75 13.68 11.50
CA ILE A 156 -3.57 12.52 11.12
C ILE A 156 -5.05 12.89 11.14
N GLU A 157 -5.52 13.53 12.22
CA GLU A 157 -6.91 14.00 12.33
C GLU A 157 -7.26 15.02 11.24
N LEU A 158 -6.32 15.91 10.88
CA LEU A 158 -6.48 16.84 9.77
C LEU A 158 -6.62 16.10 8.43
N ALA A 159 -5.74 15.14 8.11
CA ALA A 159 -5.84 14.35 6.88
C ALA A 159 -7.18 13.60 6.80
N LEU A 160 -7.62 12.97 7.89
CA LEU A 160 -8.91 12.29 7.97
C LEU A 160 -10.09 13.26 7.75
N SER A 161 -10.02 14.49 8.30
CA SER A 161 -11.06 15.51 8.07
C SER A 161 -11.18 15.96 6.61
N LYS A 162 -10.14 15.74 5.81
CA LYS A 162 -10.10 15.98 4.36
C LYS A 162 -10.51 14.76 3.54
N ASN A 163 -11.02 13.70 4.18
CA ASN A 163 -11.39 12.42 3.56
C ASN A 163 -10.21 11.69 2.89
N ILE A 164 -8.98 11.95 3.35
CA ILE A 164 -7.81 11.19 2.93
C ILE A 164 -7.81 9.87 3.71
N ILE A 165 -7.72 8.76 3.00
CA ILE A 165 -7.66 7.44 3.62
C ILE A 165 -6.24 7.21 4.10
N ILE A 166 -6.08 6.77 5.34
CA ILE A 166 -4.77 6.51 5.93
C ILE A 166 -4.66 5.03 6.22
N VAL A 167 -3.64 4.39 5.66
CA VAL A 167 -3.35 2.96 5.82
C VAL A 167 -1.98 2.82 6.45
N ALA A 168 -1.90 2.14 7.59
CA ALA A 168 -0.65 2.00 8.33
C ALA A 168 -0.43 0.59 8.85
N SER A 169 0.84 0.19 8.90
CA SER A 169 1.23 -1.13 9.41
C SER A 169 0.94 -1.26 10.90
N ALA A 170 0.39 -2.41 11.30
CA ALA A 170 0.14 -2.66 12.72
C ALA A 170 1.44 -2.78 13.53
N GLY A 171 2.54 -3.20 12.89
CA GLY A 171 3.86 -3.36 13.49
C GLY A 171 4.27 -4.83 13.62
N ASN A 172 5.58 -5.06 13.60
CA ASN A 172 6.21 -6.39 13.71
C ASN A 172 6.79 -6.58 15.12
N THR A 173 5.95 -6.44 16.15
CA THR A 173 6.40 -6.26 17.54
C THR A 173 6.38 -7.55 18.38
N LEU A 174 6.39 -8.73 17.76
CA LEU A 174 6.37 -10.03 18.47
C LEU A 174 5.16 -10.19 19.41
N GLY A 175 3.99 -9.72 18.97
CA GLY A 175 2.76 -9.77 19.77
C GLY A 175 2.71 -8.78 20.92
N LEU A 176 3.64 -7.81 20.97
CA LEU A 176 3.50 -6.61 21.80
C LEU A 176 2.41 -5.71 21.19
N SER A 177 2.53 -4.40 21.36
CA SER A 177 1.46 -3.46 21.00
C SER A 177 1.54 -3.01 19.54
N THR A 178 0.38 -2.73 18.93
CA THR A 178 0.26 -2.02 17.65
C THR A 178 1.05 -0.70 17.71
N GLU A 179 1.62 -0.25 16.60
CA GLU A 179 2.40 1.00 16.55
C GLU A 179 1.55 2.21 16.12
N TYR A 180 2.09 3.42 16.32
CA TYR A 180 1.52 4.65 15.77
C TYR A 180 2.11 4.90 14.37
N PRO A 181 1.31 5.35 13.38
CA PRO A 181 -0.05 5.88 13.52
C PRO A 181 -1.19 4.87 13.45
N ALA A 182 -0.92 3.57 13.24
CA ALA A 182 -1.97 2.55 13.09
C ALA A 182 -2.92 2.44 14.30
N LYS A 183 -2.44 2.77 15.51
CA LYS A 183 -3.25 2.90 16.72
C LYS A 183 -4.29 4.04 16.70
N TYR A 184 -4.09 5.10 15.92
CA TYR A 184 -5.02 6.23 15.92
C TYR A 184 -6.38 5.83 15.35
N LYS A 185 -7.44 6.43 15.90
CA LYS A 185 -8.82 6.24 15.39
C LYS A 185 -8.91 6.79 13.96
N GLY A 186 -9.57 6.06 13.08
CA GLY A 186 -9.76 6.45 11.67
C GLY A 186 -8.63 6.03 10.73
N VAL A 187 -7.43 5.71 11.25
CA VAL A 187 -6.37 5.05 10.46
C VAL A 187 -6.71 3.57 10.30
N TYR A 188 -6.59 3.01 9.10
CA TYR A 188 -6.70 1.57 8.90
C TYR A 188 -5.43 0.87 9.36
N SER A 189 -5.52 0.13 10.47
CA SER A 189 -4.42 -0.70 10.98
C SER A 189 -4.42 -2.06 10.30
N ILE A 190 -3.32 -2.38 9.62
CA ILE A 190 -3.18 -3.59 8.81
C ILE A 190 -2.19 -4.56 9.45
N SER A 191 -2.67 -5.75 9.82
CA SER A 191 -1.84 -6.88 10.23
C SER A 191 -1.64 -7.89 9.08
N ALA A 192 -0.73 -8.84 9.23
CA ALA A 192 -0.29 -9.72 8.16
C ALA A 192 -0.78 -11.16 8.33
N VAL A 193 -1.06 -11.81 7.20
CA VAL A 193 -1.30 -13.26 7.12
C VAL A 193 -0.30 -13.96 6.22
N GLU A 194 -0.11 -15.25 6.51
CA GLU A 194 0.62 -16.21 5.71
C GLU A 194 -0.25 -16.83 4.59
N GLN A 195 0.37 -17.57 3.67
CA GLN A 195 -0.32 -18.21 2.55
C GLN A 195 -1.45 -19.17 2.97
N ASN A 196 -1.28 -19.83 4.12
CA ASN A 196 -2.29 -20.71 4.73
C ASN A 196 -3.34 -19.95 5.57
N LEU A 197 -3.38 -18.62 5.48
CA LEU A 197 -4.25 -17.71 6.24
C LEU A 197 -4.01 -17.72 7.76
N ASN A 198 -2.88 -18.24 8.22
CA ASN A 198 -2.46 -18.08 9.60
C ASN A 198 -1.97 -16.66 9.87
N ASN A 199 -2.14 -16.21 11.12
CA ASN A 199 -1.61 -14.93 11.58
C ASN A 199 -0.08 -14.91 11.52
N TYR A 200 0.50 -13.83 11.04
CA TYR A 200 1.94 -13.65 11.03
C TYR A 200 2.52 -13.68 12.46
N LYS A 201 3.53 -14.53 12.68
CA LYS A 201 4.11 -14.76 14.02
C LYS A 201 4.68 -13.50 14.68
N LEU A 202 5.16 -12.52 13.90
CA LEU A 202 5.72 -11.28 14.45
C LEU A 202 4.69 -10.14 14.57
N ALA A 203 3.45 -10.35 14.14
CA ALA A 203 2.44 -9.30 14.15
C ALA A 203 2.18 -8.76 15.57
N ALA A 204 1.98 -7.45 15.64
CA ALA A 204 1.54 -6.77 16.85
C ALA A 204 0.11 -7.20 17.28
N LYS A 205 -0.22 -6.93 18.54
CA LYS A 205 -1.57 -7.05 19.12
C LYS A 205 -2.12 -5.68 19.50
N GLY A 206 -3.44 -5.56 19.53
CA GLY A 206 -4.14 -4.34 19.93
C GLY A 206 -5.16 -3.95 18.88
N LYS A 207 -5.10 -2.71 18.39
CA LYS A 207 -5.97 -2.26 17.31
C LYS A 207 -5.52 -2.92 16.00
N ILE A 208 -6.40 -3.75 15.43
CA ILE A 208 -6.26 -4.35 14.10
C ILE A 208 -7.59 -4.17 13.38
N ASP A 209 -7.61 -3.45 12.26
CA ASP A 209 -8.83 -3.22 11.49
C ASP A 209 -9.03 -4.31 10.44
N PHE A 210 -7.96 -4.70 9.75
CA PHE A 210 -7.97 -5.70 8.70
C PHE A 210 -6.64 -6.45 8.63
N VAL A 211 -6.63 -7.53 7.84
CA VAL A 211 -5.39 -8.20 7.44
C VAL A 211 -5.25 -8.30 5.93
N ALA A 212 -4.01 -8.39 5.48
CA ALA A 212 -3.65 -8.63 4.08
C ALA A 212 -2.40 -9.55 3.99
N PRO A 213 -2.10 -10.13 2.82
CA PRO A 213 -0.91 -10.96 2.63
C PRO A 213 0.36 -10.21 3.08
N GLY A 214 1.21 -10.84 3.89
CA GLY A 214 2.41 -10.15 4.37
C GLY A 214 3.57 -11.06 4.74
N VAL A 215 3.54 -12.35 4.40
CA VAL A 215 4.63 -13.29 4.71
C VAL A 215 5.06 -14.01 3.45
N ASN A 216 6.36 -14.06 3.20
CA ASN A 216 6.96 -14.65 1.99
C ASN A 216 6.30 -14.08 0.72
N ILE A 217 6.32 -12.75 0.62
CA ILE A 217 5.74 -11.98 -0.46
C ILE A 217 6.83 -11.67 -1.48
N PRO A 218 6.60 -11.93 -2.79
CA PRO A 218 7.52 -11.48 -3.81
C PRO A 218 7.48 -9.95 -3.93
N VAL A 219 8.64 -9.30 -3.86
CA VAL A 219 8.85 -7.85 -4.00
C VAL A 219 9.97 -7.58 -4.99
N ILE A 220 10.05 -6.35 -5.49
CA ILE A 220 11.20 -5.87 -6.26
C ILE A 220 11.97 -4.87 -5.39
N ASN A 221 13.25 -5.13 -5.15
CA ASN A 221 14.12 -4.23 -4.38
C ASN A 221 14.55 -3.01 -5.21
N HIS A 222 15.30 -2.09 -4.61
CA HIS A 222 15.75 -0.87 -5.29
C HIS A 222 16.76 -1.12 -6.42
N GLU A 223 17.38 -2.30 -6.50
CA GLU A 223 18.23 -2.72 -7.61
C GLU A 223 17.46 -3.38 -8.76
N GLY A 224 16.14 -3.58 -8.62
CA GLY A 224 15.29 -4.21 -9.63
C GLY A 224 15.24 -5.74 -9.56
N GLU A 225 15.78 -6.34 -8.49
CA GLU A 225 15.81 -7.78 -8.28
C GLU A 225 14.57 -8.26 -7.52
N LYS A 226 14.09 -9.46 -7.89
CA LYS A 226 12.99 -10.12 -7.20
C LYS A 226 13.49 -10.80 -5.93
N LEU A 227 12.92 -10.42 -4.78
CA LEU A 227 13.17 -11.02 -3.48
C LEU A 227 11.86 -11.49 -2.83
N PHE A 228 11.96 -12.23 -1.73
CA PHE A 228 10.82 -12.62 -0.91
C PHE A 228 10.98 -12.07 0.50
N GLU A 229 10.03 -11.25 0.91
CA GLU A 229 10.09 -10.53 2.19
C GLU A 229 8.84 -10.79 3.03
N SER A 230 8.94 -10.45 4.32
CA SER A 230 7.83 -10.61 5.27
C SER A 230 7.70 -9.41 6.19
N GLY A 231 6.48 -8.93 6.38
CA GLY A 231 6.19 -7.85 7.31
C GLY A 231 4.77 -7.29 7.17
N THR A 232 4.30 -6.67 8.23
CA THR A 232 3.08 -5.85 8.18
C THR A 232 3.22 -4.64 7.24
N SER A 233 4.45 -4.21 6.94
CA SER A 233 4.76 -3.21 5.91
C SER A 233 4.26 -3.61 4.51
N LEU A 234 4.51 -4.85 4.10
CA LEU A 234 4.09 -5.40 2.81
C LEU A 234 2.59 -5.64 2.78
N SER A 235 2.03 -6.09 3.90
CA SER A 235 0.59 -6.22 4.08
C SER A 235 -0.14 -4.88 3.93
N THR A 236 0.44 -3.81 4.47
CA THR A 236 -0.06 -2.43 4.31
C THR A 236 -0.04 -2.01 2.84
N ALA A 237 1.02 -2.37 2.10
CA ALA A 237 1.10 -2.11 0.66
C ALA A 237 -0.02 -2.84 -0.12
N TYR A 238 -0.28 -4.12 0.17
CA TYR A 238 -1.43 -4.84 -0.41
C TYR A 238 -2.76 -4.18 -0.06
N ALA A 239 -2.95 -3.80 1.21
CA ALA A 239 -4.17 -3.13 1.66
C ALA A 239 -4.39 -1.80 0.93
N THR A 240 -3.35 -0.98 0.80
CA THR A 240 -3.35 0.27 0.03
C THR A 240 -3.74 0.02 -1.43
N GLY A 241 -3.13 -0.99 -2.05
CA GLY A 241 -3.47 -1.43 -3.40
C GLY A 241 -4.94 -1.78 -3.55
N ILE A 242 -5.47 -2.66 -2.70
CA ILE A 242 -6.88 -3.09 -2.70
C ILE A 242 -7.82 -1.90 -2.52
N ILE A 243 -7.54 -1.05 -1.53
CA ILE A 243 -8.34 0.15 -1.23
C ILE A 243 -8.33 1.11 -2.43
N SER A 244 -7.21 1.24 -3.13
CA SER A 244 -7.13 2.08 -4.32
C SER A 244 -7.98 1.55 -5.48
N VAL A 245 -8.07 0.23 -5.69
CA VAL A 245 -8.97 -0.39 -6.69
C VAL A 245 -10.43 -0.14 -6.34
N VAL A 246 -10.79 -0.29 -5.06
CA VAL A 246 -12.15 -0.02 -4.59
C VAL A 246 -12.48 1.46 -4.81
N LYS A 247 -11.55 2.37 -4.49
CA LYS A 247 -11.74 3.81 -4.66
C LYS A 247 -11.84 4.22 -6.13
N SER A 248 -11.03 3.67 -7.04
CA SER A 248 -11.10 3.98 -8.47
C SER A 248 -12.45 3.58 -9.09
N SER A 249 -13.13 2.59 -8.50
CA SER A 249 -14.43 2.08 -8.95
C SER A 249 -15.63 2.84 -8.37
N THR A 250 -15.43 3.68 -7.34
CA THR A 250 -16.50 4.47 -6.72
C THR A 250 -16.71 5.80 -7.44
N LYS A 251 -17.91 6.03 -7.99
CA LYS A 251 -18.31 7.33 -8.53
C LYS A 251 -18.56 8.32 -7.37
N THR A 252 -17.63 9.29 -7.17
CA THR A 252 -17.70 10.52 -6.33
C THR A 252 -18.08 10.36 -4.85
N ASN A 253 -17.26 10.91 -3.92
CA ASN A 253 -17.48 11.26 -2.49
C ASN A 253 -18.35 10.35 -1.58
N LYS A 254 -18.79 9.18 -2.05
CA LYS A 254 -19.46 8.18 -1.24
C LYS A 254 -18.40 7.42 -0.45
N GLU A 255 -18.77 7.04 0.76
CA GLU A 255 -17.97 6.18 1.62
C GLU A 255 -17.51 4.94 0.85
N ILE A 256 -16.21 4.67 0.84
CA ILE A 256 -15.66 3.48 0.18
C ILE A 256 -16.16 2.23 0.90
N LYS A 257 -16.77 1.31 0.16
CA LYS A 257 -17.20 0.03 0.74
C LYS A 257 -16.04 -0.96 0.68
N ILE A 258 -15.26 -1.01 1.76
CA ILE A 258 -14.22 -2.02 1.94
C ILE A 258 -14.88 -3.40 2.08
N VAL A 259 -14.38 -4.38 1.33
CA VAL A 259 -14.80 -5.77 1.39
C VAL A 259 -13.73 -6.59 2.08
N SER A 260 -14.14 -7.46 3.01
CA SER A 260 -13.25 -8.40 3.67
C SER A 260 -13.91 -9.77 3.83
N LYS A 261 -13.07 -10.82 3.85
CA LYS A 261 -13.45 -12.18 4.20
C LYS A 261 -13.13 -12.43 5.66
N ASN A 262 -14.12 -12.82 6.45
CA ASN A 262 -13.89 -13.26 7.82
C ASN A 262 -13.07 -14.57 7.79
N ILE A 263 -11.93 -14.57 8.48
CA ILE A 263 -11.01 -15.71 8.57
C ILE A 263 -10.77 -16.15 10.02
N GLY A 264 -11.57 -15.68 10.97
CA GLY A 264 -11.56 -16.18 12.36
C GLY A 264 -11.54 -15.09 13.41
N ASP A 265 -10.61 -15.24 14.36
CA ASP A 265 -10.46 -14.44 15.57
C ASP A 265 -10.28 -12.93 15.28
N LYS A 266 -11.23 -12.12 15.75
CA LYS A 266 -11.24 -10.67 15.54
C LYS A 266 -10.07 -9.95 16.21
N GLU A 267 -9.50 -10.48 17.29
CA GLU A 267 -8.34 -9.86 17.94
C GLU A 267 -7.08 -9.96 17.08
N LYS A 268 -6.99 -11.00 16.24
CA LYS A 268 -5.87 -11.24 15.33
C LYS A 268 -6.12 -10.66 13.94
N PHE A 269 -7.36 -10.78 13.46
CA PHE A 269 -7.69 -10.52 12.07
C PHE A 269 -8.59 -9.29 11.85
N GLY A 270 -9.03 -8.62 12.92
CA GLY A 270 -9.95 -7.49 12.83
C GLY A 270 -11.25 -7.86 12.14
N LYS A 271 -11.58 -7.13 11.07
CA LYS A 271 -12.73 -7.40 10.18
C LYS A 271 -12.44 -8.48 9.13
N GLY A 272 -11.24 -9.04 9.10
CA GLY A 272 -10.83 -10.13 8.21
C GLY A 272 -9.88 -9.71 7.09
N LEU A 273 -9.66 -10.64 6.17
CA LEU A 273 -8.77 -10.50 5.00
C LEU A 273 -9.38 -9.54 3.98
N LEU A 274 -8.66 -8.50 3.59
CA LEU A 274 -9.10 -7.57 2.54
C LEU A 274 -9.25 -8.25 1.17
N LYS A 275 -10.27 -7.84 0.43
CA LYS A 275 -10.62 -8.40 -0.89
C LYS A 275 -10.92 -7.31 -1.91
N ILE A 276 -10.50 -7.54 -3.15
CA ILE A 276 -11.01 -6.88 -4.35
C ILE A 276 -12.28 -7.65 -4.76
N LYS A 277 -13.36 -6.92 -5.05
CA LYS A 277 -14.65 -7.50 -5.44
C LYS A 277 -14.75 -7.65 -6.95
#